data_AF-A0A7J9FIP4-F1
#
_entry.id   AF-A0A7J9FIP4-F1
#
_cell.length_a   1.000
_cell.length_b   1.000
_cell.length_c   1.000
_cell.angle_alpha   90.00
_cell.angle_beta   90.00
_cell.angle_gamma   90.00
#
_symmetry.space_group_name_H-M   'P 1'
#
loop_
_entity.id
_entity.type
_entity.pdbx_description
1 polymer ?
#
loop_
_entity_poly.entity_id
_entity_poly.type
_entity_poly.pdbx_seq_one_letter_code
_entity_poly.pdbx_strand_id
1 'polypeptide(L)' 'MKGLFCCNRRCVDLKTEQFNCGRCGKTCNYSSICCEGKCVSPLFDENHCGGCNNSCGKGSSCVYGMCNYA' A
#
# COMPACT_ATOMS: atom_id res chain seq x y z
N MET A 1 -9.83 11.32 -12.44
CA MET A 1 -9.48 10.34 -13.49
C MET A 1 -8.81 9.15 -12.83
N LYS A 2 -9.43 7.96 -12.82
CA LYS A 2 -8.75 6.71 -12.46
C LYS A 2 -7.92 6.28 -13.68
N GLY A 3 -6.62 6.52 -13.64
CA GLY A 3 -5.71 6.18 -14.73
C GLY A 3 -5.36 4.70 -14.65
N LEU A 4 -6.13 3.85 -15.33
CA LEU A 4 -5.67 2.49 -15.58
C LEU A 4 -4.53 2.55 -16.61
N PHE A 5 -3.47 1.81 -16.34
CA PHE A 5 -2.32 1.69 -17.23
C PHE A 5 -2.41 0.36 -17.99
N CYS A 6 -1.99 0.37 -19.24
CA CYS A 6 -1.93 -0.85 -20.03
C CYS A 6 -0.65 -1.62 -19.69
N CYS A 7 -0.79 -2.77 -19.04
CA CYS A 7 0.29 -3.70 -18.72
C CYS A 7 -0.04 -5.08 -19.29
N ASN A 8 0.84 -5.67 -20.10
CA ASN A 8 0.67 -7.01 -20.67
C ASN A 8 -0.70 -7.24 -21.33
N ARG A 9 -1.17 -6.28 -22.14
CA ARG A 9 -2.49 -6.28 -22.80
C ARG A 9 -3.70 -6.26 -21.85
N ARG A 10 -3.50 -5.90 -20.58
CA ARG A 10 -4.56 -5.68 -19.59
C ARG A 10 -4.49 -4.26 -19.03
N CYS A 11 -5.64 -3.70 -18.72
CA CYS A 11 -5.73 -2.46 -17.96
C CYS A 11 -5.60 -2.80 -16.48
N VAL A 12 -4.57 -2.26 -15.83
CA VAL A 12 -4.28 -2.46 -14.41
C VAL A 12 -4.16 -1.11 -13.71
N ASP A 13 -4.53 -1.07 -12.44
CA ASP A 13 -4.38 0.14 -11.63
C ASP A 13 -3.06 0.09 -10.88
N LEU A 14 -2.09 0.89 -11.34
CA LEU A 14 -0.77 0.94 -10.70
C LEU A 14 -0.81 1.51 -9.29
N LYS A 15 -1.91 2.13 -8.86
CA LYS A 15 -2.03 2.73 -7.53
C LYS A 15 -2.57 1.77 -6.48
N THR A 16 -3.28 0.73 -6.90
CA THR A 16 -4.00 -0.16 -5.98
C THR A 16 -3.68 -1.64 -6.20
N GLU A 17 -3.23 -2.05 -7.39
CA GLU A 17 -2.84 -3.45 -7.60
C GLU A 17 -1.48 -3.79 -6.98
N GLN A 18 -1.45 -4.82 -6.13
CA GLN A 18 -0.22 -5.29 -5.49
C GLN A 18 0.82 -5.80 -6.49
N PHE A 19 0.40 -6.34 -7.63
CA PHE A 19 1.27 -6.98 -8.63
C PHE A 19 1.78 -6.00 -9.69
N ASN A 20 1.25 -4.78 -9.70
CA ASN A 20 1.59 -3.74 -10.67
C ASN A 20 1.83 -2.39 -9.97
N CYS A 21 2.35 -2.39 -8.75
CA CYS A 21 2.38 -1.20 -7.93
C CYS A 21 3.41 -0.17 -8.40
N GLY A 22 2.94 0.96 -8.93
CA GLY A 22 3.74 2.05 -9.48
C GLY A 22 4.31 1.78 -10.88
N ARG A 23 4.38 0.53 -11.32
CA ARG A 23 4.74 0.13 -12.70
C ARG A 23 4.30 -1.31 -12.97
N CYS A 24 4.13 -1.63 -14.26
CA CYS A 24 3.81 -2.99 -14.72
C CYS A 24 4.80 -4.03 -14.16
N GLY A 25 4.28 -5.12 -13.59
CA GLY A 25 5.07 -6.23 -13.07
C GLY A 25 5.84 -5.95 -11.78
N LYS A 26 5.64 -4.79 -11.14
CA LYS A 26 6.20 -4.51 -9.81
C LYS A 26 5.27 -5.07 -8.74
N THR A 27 5.64 -6.23 -8.23
CA THR A 27 4.97 -6.87 -7.12
C THR A 27 5.47 -6.33 -5.79
N CYS A 28 4.56 -5.92 -4.90
CA CYS A 28 4.88 -5.60 -3.51
C CYS A 28 5.17 -6.87 -2.72
N ASN A 29 5.93 -6.72 -1.62
CA ASN A 29 6.21 -7.81 -0.70
C ASN A 29 4.90 -8.39 -0.12
N TYR A 30 4.93 -9.64 0.34
CA TYR A 30 3.71 -10.34 0.79
C TYR A 30 2.99 -9.59 1.93
N SER A 31 3.77 -8.93 2.80
CA SER A 31 3.27 -8.14 3.92
C SER A 31 3.08 -6.66 3.59
N SER A 32 3.13 -6.27 2.31
CA SER A 32 3.01 -4.90 1.85
C SER A 32 1.85 -4.76 0.86
N ILE A 33 1.19 -3.61 0.91
CA ILE A 33 0.08 -3.28 0.01
C ILE A 33 0.53 -2.20 -0.98
N CYS A 34 -0.16 -2.11 -2.12
CA CYS A 34 0.02 -0.98 -3.00
C CYS A 34 -0.83 0.20 -2.52
N CYS A 35 -0.18 1.29 -2.18
CA CYS A 35 -0.80 2.54 -1.78
C CYS A 35 -0.25 3.67 -2.65
N GLU A 36 -1.11 4.21 -3.50
CA GLU A 36 -0.80 5.33 -4.41
C GLU A 36 0.43 5.09 -5.32
N GLY A 37 0.68 3.82 -5.66
CA GLY A 37 1.80 3.40 -6.52
C GLY A 37 3.10 3.15 -5.77
N LYS A 38 3.04 3.11 -4.43
CA LYS A 38 4.15 2.72 -3.56
C LYS A 38 3.77 1.48 -2.76
N CYS A 39 4.74 0.59 -2.60
CA CYS A 39 4.57 -0.54 -1.70
C CYS A 39 4.81 -0.06 -0.28
N VAL A 40 3.80 -0.18 0.57
CA VAL A 40 3.82 0.26 1.96
C VAL A 40 3.42 -0.90 2.86
N SER A 41 3.95 -0.95 4.08
CA SER A 41 3.75 -2.10 4.96
C SER A 41 2.70 -1.77 6.02
N PRO A 42 1.46 -2.25 5.88
CA PRO A 42 0.41 -1.87 6.82
C PRO A 42 0.60 -2.46 8.21
N LEU A 43 1.59 -3.32 8.41
CA LEU A 43 1.86 -3.94 9.71
C LEU A 43 2.69 -3.06 10.65
N PHE A 44 3.51 -2.17 10.08
CA PHE A 44 4.53 -1.40 10.83
C PHE A 44 4.64 0.05 10.39
N ASP A 45 4.08 0.40 9.23
CA ASP A 45 4.09 1.78 8.74
C ASP A 45 3.03 2.59 9.48
N GLU A 46 3.47 3.59 10.24
CA GLU A 46 2.61 4.47 11.02
C GLU A 46 1.62 5.26 10.16
N ASN A 47 1.93 5.51 8.88
CA ASN A 47 1.06 6.28 7.96
C ASN A 47 0.10 5.37 7.17
N HIS A 48 0.29 4.06 7.25
CA HIS A 48 -0.45 3.07 6.48
C HIS A 48 -0.90 1.87 7.32
N CYS A 49 -1.11 2.07 8.62
CA CYS A 49 -1.36 1.03 9.58
C CYS A 49 -2.72 0.35 9.39
N GLY A 50 -2.73 -0.95 9.12
CA GLY A 50 -3.94 -1.71 8.80
C GLY A 50 -4.54 -1.40 7.43
N GLY A 51 -4.02 -0.41 6.68
CA GLY A 51 -4.53 -0.04 5.37
C GLY A 51 -3.88 1.20 4.75
N CYS A 52 -4.08 1.38 3.45
CA CYS A 52 -3.55 2.53 2.72
C CYS A 52 -4.12 3.84 3.28
N ASN A 53 -3.25 4.84 3.48
CA ASN A 53 -3.59 6.14 4.09
C ASN A 53 -4.27 6.06 5.48
N ASN A 54 -3.91 5.03 6.26
CA ASN A 54 -4.37 4.88 7.64
C ASN A 54 -3.25 5.27 8.61
N SER A 55 -3.20 6.55 8.99
CA SER A 55 -2.18 7.04 9.91
C SER A 55 -2.59 6.85 11.37
N CYS A 56 -1.71 6.27 12.17
CA CYS A 56 -1.87 6.24 13.62
C CYS A 56 -1.73 7.66 14.21
N GLY A 57 -2.47 7.95 15.29
CA GLY A 57 -2.40 9.24 15.98
C GLY A 57 -1.00 9.52 16.56
N LYS A 58 -0.68 10.79 16.84
CA LYS A 58 0.61 11.18 17.44
C LYS A 58 0.89 10.37 18.71
N GLY A 59 1.99 9.61 18.70
CA GLY A 59 2.43 8.77 19.83
C GLY A 59 1.99 7.30 19.74
N SER A 60 1.18 6.94 18.75
CA SER A 60 0.79 5.55 18.51
C SER A 60 1.73 4.87 17.52
N SER A 61 2.20 3.68 17.87
CA SER A 61 3.01 2.84 17.00
C SER A 61 2.12 1.88 16.21
N CYS A 62 2.44 1.66 14.94
CA CYS A 62 1.79 0.60 14.17
C CYS A 62 2.45 -0.75 14.48
N VAL A 63 1.68 -1.66 15.07
CA VAL A 63 2.18 -2.99 15.44
C VAL A 63 1.17 -4.04 14.96
N TYR A 64 1.61 -4.96 14.12
CA TYR A 64 0.78 -6.00 13.50
C TYR A 64 -0.49 -5.45 12.80
N GLY A 65 -0.41 -4.22 12.28
CA GLY A 65 -1.54 -3.58 11.59
C GLY A 65 -2.59 -2.99 12.51
N MET A 66 -2.24 -2.79 13.78
CA MET A 66 -3.05 -2.09 14.76
C MET A 66 -2.26 -0.89 15.30
N CYS A 67 -2.92 0.26 15.36
CA CYS A 67 -2.38 1.41 16.08
C CYS A 67 -2.43 1.10 17.58
N ASN A 68 -1.28 0.76 18.16
CA ASN A 68 -1.15 0.54 19.59
C ASN A 68 -0.60 1.81 20.24
N TYR A 69 -1.00 2.06 21.48
CA TYR A 69 -0.40 3.08 22.32
C TYR A 69 0.93 2.53 22.83
N ALA A 70 2.04 3.14 22.41
CA ALA A 70 3.37 2.82 22.93
C ALA A 70 3.63 3.61 24.21
#